data_AF-Q0H4C6-F1
#
_entry.id   AF-Q0H4C6-F1
#
_cell.length_a   1.000
_cell.length_b   1.000
_cell.length_c   1.000
_cell.angle_alpha   90.00
_cell.angle_beta   90.00
_cell.angle_gamma   90.00
#
_symmetry.space_group_name_H-M   'P 1'
#
loop_
_entity.id
_entity.type
_entity.pdbx_description
1 polymer ?
#
loop_
_entity_poly.entity_id
_entity_poly.type
_entity_poly.pdbx_seq_one_letter_code
_entity_poly.pdbx_strand_id
1 'polypeptide(L)'
;MKFPGKRKSKHYFPVNARDPLLQPAQTENEVSTSYIVGIDQTLVDIEAKVDENFITRYGLSQGHSLVIEDDVAERLYQELTANGLITHEFAGGTIGNTLHNYSVLADDRSILLGTMCSNIKIGSYAYRYLCNTSSRTDLNYLQAVDGAIGRCFTLITDNGERTFAISPGQMNQLRPESIPEDIIAGASALVLTAYLVRCKPGEPMPDATMQAISYAKKYNVPVVMTLGTKYVIA
;
A
#
# COMPACT_ATOMS: atom_id res chain seq x y z
N MET A 1 -11.10 -18.35 -2.05
CA MET A 1 -11.78 -17.06 -1.80
C MET A 1 -13.06 -17.24 -0.98
N LYS A 2 -13.30 -16.39 0.02
CA LYS A 2 -14.59 -16.25 0.71
C LYS A 2 -15.63 -15.56 -0.19
N PHE A 3 -16.91 -15.80 0.10
CA PHE A 3 -18.00 -15.11 -0.57
C PHE A 3 -17.96 -13.59 -0.28
N PRO A 4 -18.14 -12.72 -1.29
CA PRO A 4 -18.12 -11.27 -1.09
C PRO A 4 -19.39 -10.75 -0.40
N GLY A 5 -19.30 -10.57 0.92
CA GLY A 5 -20.36 -10.05 1.78
C GLY A 5 -21.14 -11.13 2.53
N LYS A 6 -22.32 -10.78 3.06
CA LYS A 6 -23.15 -11.68 3.88
C LYS A 6 -24.58 -11.85 3.36
N ARG A 7 -24.85 -11.42 2.12
CA ARG A 7 -26.18 -11.50 1.51
C ARG A 7 -26.52 -12.94 1.10
N LYS A 8 -27.81 -13.28 1.09
CA LYS A 8 -28.27 -14.54 0.50
C LYS A 8 -27.98 -14.53 -1.00
N SER A 9 -27.33 -15.57 -1.51
CA SER A 9 -27.05 -15.74 -2.94
C SER A 9 -28.12 -16.63 -3.59
N LYS A 10 -28.51 -16.28 -4.81
CA LYS A 10 -29.39 -17.15 -5.64
C LYS A 10 -28.64 -18.40 -6.12
N HIS A 11 -27.33 -18.26 -6.36
CA HIS A 11 -26.46 -19.32 -6.86
C HIS A 11 -25.48 -19.74 -5.78
N TYR A 12 -25.11 -21.02 -5.81
CA TYR A 12 -24.06 -21.57 -4.95
C TYR A 12 -22.71 -20.92 -5.28
N PHE A 13 -21.91 -20.66 -4.25
CA PHE A 13 -20.57 -20.09 -4.42
C PHE A 13 -19.55 -21.02 -3.74
N PRO A 14 -18.68 -21.67 -4.51
CA PRO A 14 -17.67 -22.56 -3.93
C PRO A 14 -16.59 -21.75 -3.23
N VAL A 15 -16.34 -22.06 -1.95
CA VAL A 15 -15.33 -21.35 -1.14
C VAL A 15 -13.96 -22.01 -1.24
N ASN A 16 -13.93 -23.31 -1.53
CA ASN A 16 -12.71 -24.07 -1.77
C ASN A 16 -12.87 -24.99 -2.98
N ALA A 17 -11.76 -25.27 -3.67
CA ALA A 17 -11.76 -26.19 -4.81
C ALA A 17 -12.02 -27.65 -4.38
N ARG A 18 -11.84 -27.97 -3.08
CA ARG A 18 -12.05 -29.32 -2.53
C ARG A 18 -13.52 -29.68 -2.30
N ASP A 19 -14.44 -28.81 -2.67
CA ASP A 19 -15.87 -29.03 -2.53
C ASP A 19 -16.32 -30.29 -3.28
N PRO A 20 -16.97 -31.27 -2.62
CA PRO A 20 -17.44 -32.49 -3.26
C PRO A 20 -18.36 -32.27 -4.47
N LEU A 21 -19.09 -31.15 -4.52
CA LEU A 21 -19.95 -30.81 -5.65
C LEU A 21 -19.17 -30.34 -6.88
N LEU A 22 -17.91 -29.91 -6.71
CA LEU A 22 -17.04 -29.46 -7.78
C LEU A 22 -16.09 -30.55 -8.29
N GLN A 23 -15.76 -31.55 -7.47
CA GLN A 23 -14.82 -32.62 -7.83
C GLN A 23 -15.17 -33.37 -9.13
N PRO A 24 -16.45 -33.66 -9.46
CA PRO A 24 -16.79 -34.32 -10.73
C PRO A 24 -16.63 -33.42 -11.96
N ALA A 25 -16.59 -32.10 -11.77
CA ALA A 25 -16.59 -31.10 -12.84
C ALA A 25 -15.22 -30.42 -13.05
N GLN A 26 -14.30 -30.56 -12.10
CA GLN A 26 -12.95 -30.01 -12.20
C GLN A 26 -12.07 -30.90 -13.08
N THR A 27 -11.55 -30.33 -14.18
CA THR A 27 -10.43 -30.94 -14.92
C THR A 27 -9.13 -30.81 -14.11
N GLU A 28 -8.26 -31.83 -14.18
CA GLU A 28 -7.01 -31.94 -13.39
C GLU A 28 -6.05 -30.74 -13.47
N ASN A 29 -6.24 -29.80 -14.40
CA ASN A 29 -5.34 -28.68 -14.68
C ASN A 29 -5.94 -27.26 -14.46
N GLU A 30 -7.10 -27.11 -13.83
CA GLU A 30 -7.64 -25.77 -13.54
C GLU A 30 -6.93 -25.11 -12.34
N VAL A 31 -5.95 -24.25 -12.63
CA VAL A 31 -5.37 -23.35 -11.63
C VAL A 31 -6.33 -22.18 -11.41
N SER A 32 -7.31 -22.36 -10.53
CA SER A 32 -8.34 -21.37 -10.22
C SER A 32 -7.89 -20.32 -9.19
N THR A 33 -6.69 -19.76 -9.34
CA THR A 33 -6.20 -18.72 -8.41
C THR A 33 -6.49 -17.34 -8.98
N SER A 34 -7.48 -16.65 -8.42
CA SER A 34 -7.76 -15.25 -8.72
C SER A 34 -7.18 -14.37 -7.62
N TYR A 35 -6.33 -13.41 -8.00
CA TYR A 35 -5.71 -12.45 -7.09
C TYR A 35 -5.73 -11.05 -7.70
N ILE A 36 -5.46 -10.05 -6.87
CA ILE A 36 -5.25 -8.66 -7.30
C ILE A 36 -3.80 -8.25 -7.04
N VAL A 37 -3.29 -7.37 -7.90
CA VAL A 37 -1.95 -6.77 -7.77
C VAL A 37 -2.13 -5.27 -7.54
N GLY A 38 -1.32 -4.68 -6.68
CA GLY A 38 -1.30 -3.23 -6.51
C GLY A 38 0.11 -2.69 -6.37
N ILE A 39 0.29 -1.44 -6.77
CA ILE A 39 1.55 -0.70 -6.59
C ILE A 39 1.32 0.35 -5.50
N ASP A 40 2.19 0.38 -4.50
CA ASP A 40 2.21 1.45 -3.52
C ASP A 40 3.61 2.00 -3.26
N GLN A 41 3.62 3.20 -2.71
CA GLN A 41 4.77 3.71 -1.97
C GLN A 41 4.79 2.99 -0.62
N THR A 42 5.77 2.13 -0.36
CA THR A 42 5.83 1.39 0.91
C THR A 42 6.07 2.36 2.07
N LEU A 43 5.11 2.46 2.98
CA LEU A 43 5.14 3.43 4.07
C LEU A 43 4.57 2.89 5.39
N VAL A 44 5.11 3.39 6.50
CA VAL A 44 4.57 3.17 7.85
C VAL A 44 3.83 4.41 8.32
N ASP A 45 2.62 4.22 8.82
CA ASP A 45 1.84 5.27 9.47
C ASP A 45 2.28 5.40 10.93
N ILE A 46 2.58 6.62 11.35
CA ILE A 46 2.91 7.02 12.72
C ILE A 46 1.81 8.01 13.15
N GLU A 47 0.87 7.54 13.96
CA GLU A 47 -0.30 8.34 14.34
C GLU A 47 -0.07 9.08 15.65
N ALA A 48 -0.34 10.39 15.67
CA ALA A 48 -0.26 11.21 16.86
C ALA A 48 -1.40 12.23 16.92
N LYS A 49 -1.90 12.48 18.14
CA LYS A 49 -2.79 13.62 18.40
C LYS A 49 -1.95 14.86 18.67
N VAL A 50 -2.25 15.95 17.97
CA VAL A 50 -1.48 17.20 18.05
C VAL A 50 -2.41 18.42 18.04
N ASP A 51 -1.91 19.56 18.49
CA ASP A 51 -2.62 20.84 18.40
C ASP A 51 -2.41 21.52 17.03
N GLU A 52 -3.21 22.55 16.74
CA GLU A 52 -3.10 23.32 15.50
C GLU A 52 -1.76 24.07 15.39
N ASN A 53 -1.15 24.40 16.54
CA ASN A 53 0.17 25.03 16.59
C ASN A 53 1.26 24.09 16.06
N PHE A 54 1.15 22.79 16.32
CA PHE A 54 2.05 21.76 15.79
C PHE A 54 1.98 21.72 14.27
N ILE A 55 0.77 21.71 13.69
CA ILE A 55 0.57 21.74 12.23
C ILE A 55 1.26 22.96 11.62
N THR A 56 1.01 24.14 12.19
CA THR A 56 1.59 25.41 11.71
C THR A 56 3.12 25.44 11.83
N ARG A 57 3.66 24.93 12.93
CA ARG A 57 5.11 24.90 13.23
C ARG A 57 5.93 24.14 12.19
N TYR A 58 5.36 23.06 11.65
CA TYR A 58 6.01 22.23 10.63
C TYR A 58 5.65 22.65 9.20
N GLY A 59 5.01 23.80 9.02
CA GLY A 59 4.62 24.32 7.69
C GLY A 59 3.57 23.46 7.00
N LEU A 60 2.79 22.71 7.77
CA LEU A 60 1.72 21.85 7.26
C LEU A 60 0.42 22.64 7.14
N SER A 61 -0.47 22.13 6.31
CA SER A 61 -1.82 22.66 6.13
C SER A 61 -2.83 21.57 6.47
N GLN A 62 -3.81 21.92 7.28
CA GLN A 62 -4.74 20.95 7.85
C GLN A 62 -5.52 20.20 6.76
N GLY A 63 -5.62 18.87 6.90
CA GLY A 63 -6.31 18.01 5.93
C GLY A 63 -5.52 17.74 4.64
N HIS A 64 -4.29 18.24 4.52
CA HIS A 64 -3.44 17.97 3.36
C HIS A 64 -2.55 16.75 3.58
N SER A 65 -2.09 16.18 2.46
CA SER A 65 -0.94 15.28 2.43
C SER A 65 0.22 16.01 1.79
N LEU A 66 1.26 16.30 2.57
CA LEU A 66 2.42 17.08 2.14
C LEU A 66 3.70 16.27 2.31
N VAL A 67 4.57 16.34 1.32
CA VAL A 67 5.93 15.80 1.41
C VAL A 67 6.79 16.81 2.17
N ILE A 68 7.56 16.31 3.13
CA ILE A 68 8.48 17.12 3.94
C ILE A 68 9.91 16.64 3.76
N GLU A 69 10.86 17.56 3.94
CA GLU A 69 12.30 17.24 3.90
C GLU A 69 12.73 16.42 5.12
N ASP A 70 13.82 15.68 4.98
CA ASP A 70 14.25 14.69 5.97
C ASP A 70 14.63 15.30 7.33
N ASP A 71 15.19 16.52 7.34
CA ASP A 71 15.52 17.24 8.57
C ASP A 71 14.26 17.72 9.31
N VAL A 72 13.22 18.10 8.57
CA VAL A 72 11.91 18.47 9.12
C VAL A 72 11.23 17.24 9.70
N ALA A 73 11.26 16.12 8.97
CA ALA A 73 10.70 14.84 9.41
C ALA A 73 11.35 14.33 10.69
N GLU A 74 12.68 14.46 10.79
CA GLU A 74 13.41 14.03 11.99
C GLU A 74 13.09 14.89 13.21
N ARG A 75 13.02 16.22 13.05
CA ARG A 75 12.60 17.12 14.14
C ARG A 75 11.17 16.83 14.61
N LEU A 76 10.25 16.62 13.65
CA LEU A 76 8.87 16.25 13.93
C LEU A 76 8.81 14.95 14.74
N TYR A 77 9.52 13.93 14.28
CA TYR A 77 9.56 12.64 14.96
C TYR A 77 10.13 12.72 16.39
N GLN A 78 11.21 13.49 16.57
CA GLN A 78 11.82 13.71 17.89
C GLN A 78 10.85 14.43 18.84
N GLU A 79 10.13 15.45 18.37
CA GLU A 79 9.15 16.17 19.19
C GLU A 79 7.97 15.25 19.59
N LEU A 80 7.45 14.45 18.65
CA LEU A 80 6.39 13.48 18.96
C LEU A 80 6.84 12.45 20.00
N THR A 81 8.07 11.95 19.87
CA THR A 81 8.63 10.94 20.77
C THR A 81 8.93 11.52 22.15
N ALA A 82 9.57 12.69 22.22
CA ALA A 82 9.93 13.34 23.48
C ALA A 82 8.71 13.71 24.32
N ASN A 83 7.60 14.05 23.67
CA ASN A 83 6.35 14.39 24.33
C ASN A 83 5.40 13.19 24.52
N GLY A 84 5.79 11.98 24.10
CA GLY A 84 4.96 10.78 24.24
C GLY A 84 3.63 10.85 23.48
N LEU A 85 3.60 11.54 22.33
CA LEU A 85 2.37 11.81 21.56
C LEU A 85 2.02 10.71 20.55
N ILE A 86 2.95 9.81 20.25
CA ILE A 86 2.73 8.70 19.31
C ILE A 86 1.76 7.70 19.94
N THR A 87 0.65 7.46 19.25
CA THR A 87 -0.41 6.55 19.70
C THR A 87 -0.31 5.18 19.05
N HIS A 88 -0.01 5.13 17.75
CA HIS A 88 0.06 3.90 16.97
C HIS A 88 1.13 4.00 15.90
N GLU A 89 1.74 2.86 15.58
CA GLU A 89 2.65 2.68 14.45
C GLU A 89 2.21 1.42 13.70
N PHE A 90 1.84 1.54 12.41
CA PHE A 90 1.31 0.42 11.63
C PHE A 90 1.70 0.50 10.16
N ALA A 91 1.59 -0.63 9.45
CA ALA A 91 1.72 -0.62 7.99
C ALA A 91 0.66 0.31 7.39
N GLY A 92 1.09 1.20 6.51
CA GLY A 92 0.23 2.19 5.88
C GLY A 92 0.22 2.08 4.36
N GLY A 93 -0.18 3.20 3.75
CA GLY A 93 -0.19 3.37 2.31
C GLY A 93 -1.56 3.13 1.72
N THR A 94 -1.91 3.92 0.70
CA THR A 94 -3.27 3.89 0.15
C THR A 94 -3.56 2.52 -0.48
N ILE A 95 -2.60 1.97 -1.23
CA ILE A 95 -2.75 0.68 -1.88
C ILE A 95 -2.35 -0.46 -0.94
N GLY A 96 -1.35 -0.30 -0.08
CA GLY A 96 -1.00 -1.23 0.99
C GLY A 96 -2.21 -1.55 1.87
N ASN A 97 -2.92 -0.52 2.34
CA ASN A 97 -4.16 -0.68 3.11
C ASN A 97 -5.28 -1.34 2.28
N THR A 98 -5.37 -1.03 0.98
CA THR A 98 -6.37 -1.63 0.09
C THR A 98 -6.15 -3.13 -0.08
N LEU A 99 -4.90 -3.56 -0.34
CA LEU A 99 -4.52 -4.96 -0.52
C LEU A 99 -4.62 -5.74 0.79
N HIS A 100 -4.16 -5.15 1.90
CA HIS A 100 -4.33 -5.72 3.24
C HIS A 100 -5.80 -6.06 3.51
N ASN A 101 -6.69 -5.06 3.33
CA ASN A 101 -8.11 -5.23 3.57
C ASN A 101 -8.77 -6.20 2.59
N TYR A 102 -8.39 -6.18 1.32
CA TYR A 102 -8.84 -7.19 0.36
C TYR A 102 -8.52 -8.60 0.87
N SER A 103 -7.27 -8.83 1.29
CA SER A 103 -6.82 -10.14 1.76
C SER A 103 -7.54 -10.59 3.03
N VAL A 104 -7.86 -9.66 3.94
CA VAL A 104 -8.69 -9.94 5.12
C VAL A 104 -10.13 -10.30 4.75
N LEU A 105 -10.75 -9.54 3.85
CA LEU A 105 -12.15 -9.71 3.44
C LEU A 105 -12.35 -10.99 2.61
N ALA A 106 -11.48 -11.22 1.64
CA ALA A 106 -11.57 -12.32 0.69
C ALA A 106 -10.91 -13.61 1.18
N ASP A 107 -10.07 -13.53 2.23
CA ASP A 107 -9.20 -14.63 2.68
C ASP A 107 -8.39 -15.24 1.53
N ASP A 108 -7.94 -14.35 0.63
CA ASP A 108 -7.26 -14.71 -0.61
C ASP A 108 -6.03 -13.84 -0.84
N ARG A 109 -5.19 -14.28 -1.77
CA ARG A 109 -3.91 -13.65 -2.05
C ARG A 109 -4.11 -12.29 -2.71
N SER A 110 -3.44 -11.28 -2.17
CA SER A 110 -3.11 -10.04 -2.88
C SER A 110 -1.60 -9.95 -3.04
N ILE A 111 -1.11 -9.18 -4.01
CA ILE A 111 0.32 -9.00 -4.23
C ILE A 111 0.62 -7.50 -4.25
N LEU A 112 1.55 -7.08 -3.38
CA LEU A 112 2.01 -5.70 -3.33
C LEU A 112 3.34 -5.57 -4.07
N LEU A 113 3.39 -4.59 -4.97
CA LEU A 113 4.61 -4.10 -5.61
C LEU A 113 4.98 -2.74 -4.97
N GLY A 114 6.27 -2.53 -4.78
CA GLY A 114 6.80 -1.41 -4.01
C GLY A 114 8.25 -1.67 -3.62
N THR A 115 8.75 -0.96 -2.61
CA THR A 115 10.15 -1.04 -2.17
C THR A 115 10.27 -1.54 -0.74
N MET A 116 11.30 -2.30 -0.42
CA MET A 116 11.60 -2.73 0.95
C MET A 116 13.08 -2.57 1.25
N CYS A 117 13.44 -2.24 2.50
CA CYS A 117 14.83 -2.18 2.92
C CYS A 117 15.55 -3.50 2.62
N SER A 118 16.74 -3.44 1.99
CA SER A 118 17.57 -4.62 1.71
C SER A 118 17.99 -5.37 2.99
N ASN A 119 18.23 -4.62 4.07
CA ASN A 119 18.61 -5.14 5.37
C ASN A 119 17.60 -4.70 6.45
N ILE A 120 16.84 -5.66 6.97
CA ILE A 120 15.78 -5.40 7.95
C ILE A 120 16.29 -5.71 9.36
N LYS A 121 16.28 -4.69 10.23
CA LYS A 121 16.62 -4.84 11.65
C LYS A 121 15.36 -5.07 12.48
N ILE A 122 15.39 -5.98 13.45
CA ILE A 122 14.29 -6.20 14.40
C ILE A 122 13.92 -4.86 15.07
N GLY A 123 12.62 -4.58 15.14
CA GLY A 123 12.09 -3.34 15.74
C GLY A 123 12.08 -2.11 14.82
N SER A 124 12.72 -2.17 13.65
CA SER A 124 12.69 -1.09 12.66
C SER A 124 11.31 -0.91 12.01
N TYR A 125 11.10 0.21 11.32
CA TYR A 125 9.89 0.46 10.54
C TYR A 125 9.63 -0.59 9.46
N ALA A 126 10.66 -1.01 8.73
CA ALA A 126 10.54 -2.09 7.76
C ALA A 126 10.11 -3.41 8.41
N TYR A 127 10.67 -3.73 9.58
CA TYR A 127 10.28 -4.92 10.34
C TYR A 127 8.81 -4.85 10.78
N ARG A 128 8.37 -3.70 11.30
CA ARG A 128 6.97 -3.48 11.69
C ARG A 128 6.03 -3.61 10.50
N TYR A 129 6.38 -3.02 9.35
CA TYR A 129 5.60 -3.15 8.12
C TYR A 129 5.34 -4.61 7.77
N LEU A 130 6.37 -5.47 7.81
CA LEU A 130 6.22 -6.91 7.58
C LEU A 130 5.31 -7.57 8.62
N CYS A 131 5.53 -7.31 9.91
CA CYS A 131 4.75 -7.91 10.99
C CYS A 131 3.27 -7.48 10.99
N ASN A 132 2.97 -6.28 10.52
CA ASN A 132 1.62 -5.72 10.52
C ASN A 132 0.86 -5.98 9.21
N THR A 133 1.55 -6.33 8.13
CA THR A 133 0.91 -6.69 6.86
C THR A 133 0.14 -8.01 7.01
N SER A 134 -1.04 -8.10 6.37
CA SER A 134 -1.87 -9.30 6.39
C SER A 134 -1.09 -10.50 5.88
N SER A 135 -1.25 -11.66 6.52
CA SER A 135 -0.54 -12.90 6.16
C SER A 135 -0.87 -13.43 4.76
N ARG A 136 -1.95 -12.93 4.13
CA ARG A 136 -2.37 -13.29 2.77
C ARG A 136 -1.96 -12.23 1.74
N THR A 137 -1.38 -11.11 2.16
CA THR A 137 -0.74 -10.14 1.27
C THR A 137 0.70 -10.57 1.01
N ASP A 138 0.98 -10.88 -0.24
CA ASP A 138 2.28 -11.34 -0.69
C ASP A 138 3.21 -10.15 -0.93
N LEU A 139 4.33 -10.15 -0.21
CA LEU A 139 5.36 -9.12 -0.25
C LEU A 139 6.66 -9.61 -0.91
N ASN A 140 6.69 -10.83 -1.46
CA ASN A 140 7.90 -11.40 -2.05
C ASN A 140 8.36 -10.70 -3.34
N TYR A 141 7.49 -9.87 -3.92
CA TYR A 141 7.74 -9.12 -5.16
C TYR A 141 8.13 -7.65 -4.90
N LEU A 142 8.37 -7.28 -3.64
CA LEU A 142 8.92 -5.96 -3.31
C LEU A 142 10.38 -5.86 -3.78
N GLN A 143 10.74 -4.72 -4.34
CA GLN A 143 12.10 -4.42 -4.75
C GLN A 143 12.95 -4.01 -3.54
N ALA A 144 14.11 -4.62 -3.38
CA ALA A 144 15.07 -4.20 -2.37
C ALA A 144 15.65 -2.79 -2.68
N VAL A 145 15.81 -1.97 -1.65
CA VAL A 145 16.44 -0.65 -1.70
C VAL A 145 17.44 -0.45 -0.56
N ASP A 146 18.52 0.28 -0.84
CA ASP A 146 19.54 0.65 0.14
C ASP A 146 19.17 1.98 0.80
N GLY A 147 18.10 1.95 1.59
CA GLY A 147 17.62 3.08 2.37
C GLY A 147 16.33 2.75 3.09
N ALA A 148 15.78 3.73 3.80
CA ALA A 148 14.54 3.55 4.56
C ALA A 148 13.31 3.56 3.63
N ILE A 149 12.28 2.79 4.01
CA ILE A 149 10.92 2.95 3.46
C ILE A 149 10.31 4.29 3.90
N GLY A 150 9.18 4.66 3.31
CA GLY A 150 8.49 5.90 3.64
C GLY A 150 7.93 5.92 5.06
N ARG A 151 7.80 7.11 5.63
CA ARG A 151 7.09 7.37 6.89
C ARG A 151 5.99 8.38 6.64
N CYS A 152 4.81 8.10 7.17
CA CYS A 152 3.66 8.99 7.14
C CYS A 152 3.30 9.36 8.57
N PHE A 153 3.50 10.63 8.93
CA PHE A 153 3.04 11.18 10.19
C PHE A 153 1.58 11.58 10.03
N THR A 154 0.69 10.78 10.57
CA THR A 154 -0.75 11.03 10.59
C THR A 154 -1.08 11.84 11.83
N LEU A 155 -1.21 13.14 11.63
CA LEU A 155 -1.43 14.13 12.67
C LEU A 155 -2.92 14.43 12.80
N ILE A 156 -3.48 14.15 13.98
CA ILE A 156 -4.92 14.22 14.23
C ILE A 156 -5.19 15.38 15.19
N THR A 157 -5.92 16.39 14.74
CA THR A 157 -6.36 17.52 15.56
C THR A 157 -7.68 17.21 16.29
N ASP A 158 -8.03 17.99 17.31
CA ASP A 158 -9.21 17.74 18.15
C ASP A 158 -10.55 17.74 17.38
N ASN A 159 -10.61 18.43 16.25
CA ASN A 159 -11.78 18.43 15.36
C ASN A 159 -11.91 17.13 14.52
N GLY A 160 -10.98 16.19 14.66
CA GLY A 160 -10.98 14.90 13.96
C GLY A 160 -10.38 14.94 12.54
N GLU A 161 -9.96 16.10 12.05
CA GLU A 161 -9.29 16.24 10.76
C GLU A 161 -7.90 15.57 10.80
N ARG A 162 -7.49 14.95 9.69
CA ARG A 162 -6.21 14.24 9.59
C ARG A 162 -5.29 14.92 8.60
N THR A 163 -4.09 15.27 9.05
CA THR A 163 -3.04 15.87 8.23
C THR A 163 -1.90 14.87 8.08
N PHE A 164 -1.39 14.70 6.86
CA PHE A 164 -0.35 13.71 6.57
C PHE A 164 0.95 14.42 6.19
N ALA A 165 1.99 14.22 7.00
CA ALA A 165 3.36 14.63 6.68
C ALA A 165 4.16 13.41 6.20
N ILE A 166 4.66 13.46 4.97
CA ILE A 166 5.30 12.32 4.31
C ILE A 166 6.81 12.54 4.23
N SER A 167 7.59 11.65 4.85
CA SER A 167 9.03 11.52 4.63
C SER A 167 9.26 10.35 3.65
N PRO A 168 9.62 10.64 2.38
CA PRO A 168 9.61 9.63 1.32
C PRO A 168 10.61 8.48 1.50
N GLY A 169 11.78 8.75 2.07
CA GLY A 169 12.89 7.80 2.02
C GLY A 169 13.13 7.32 0.59
N GLN A 170 13.19 6.00 0.40
CA GLN A 170 13.35 5.35 -0.89
C GLN A 170 12.03 4.79 -1.47
N MET A 171 10.87 5.24 -0.99
CA MET A 171 9.56 4.67 -1.38
C MET A 171 9.24 4.80 -2.88
N ASN A 172 9.88 5.75 -3.58
CA ASN A 172 9.70 6.02 -5.01
C ASN A 172 10.76 5.36 -5.90
N GLN A 173 11.66 4.54 -5.34
CA GLN A 173 12.74 3.91 -6.08
C GLN A 173 12.35 2.61 -6.78
N LEU A 174 11.05 2.27 -6.85
CA LEU A 174 10.58 1.11 -7.61
C LEU A 174 10.93 1.30 -9.09
N ARG A 175 11.65 0.35 -9.67
CA ARG A 175 12.14 0.42 -11.05
C ARG A 175 11.26 -0.41 -12.00
N PRO A 176 11.14 -0.02 -13.29
CA PRO A 176 10.35 -0.75 -14.28
C PRO A 176 10.71 -2.24 -14.40
N GLU A 177 11.99 -2.58 -14.33
CA GLU A 177 12.47 -3.96 -14.41
C GLU A 177 12.07 -4.84 -13.23
N SER A 178 11.61 -4.23 -12.13
CA SER A 178 11.11 -4.97 -10.96
C SER A 178 9.62 -5.26 -11.04
N ILE A 179 8.95 -4.91 -12.16
CA ILE A 179 7.55 -5.23 -12.39
C ILE A 179 7.45 -6.65 -12.99
N PRO A 180 6.90 -7.64 -12.25
CA PRO A 180 6.76 -9.01 -12.73
C PRO A 180 5.62 -9.14 -13.76
N GLU A 181 5.97 -9.32 -15.03
CA GLU A 181 5.00 -9.40 -16.13
C GLU A 181 4.00 -10.56 -15.97
N ASP A 182 4.48 -11.74 -15.57
CA ASP A 182 3.68 -12.95 -15.36
C ASP A 182 2.64 -12.78 -14.25
N ILE A 183 3.02 -12.07 -13.19
CA ILE A 183 2.14 -11.74 -12.07
C ILE A 183 1.08 -10.73 -12.48
N ILE A 184 1.43 -9.71 -13.27
CA ILE A 184 0.42 -8.80 -13.81
C ILE A 184 -0.51 -9.56 -14.76
N ALA A 185 0.01 -10.42 -15.63
CA ALA A 185 -0.77 -11.17 -16.61
C ALA A 185 -1.87 -12.04 -16.00
N GLY A 186 -1.61 -12.64 -14.83
CA GLY A 186 -2.58 -13.47 -14.11
C GLY A 186 -3.53 -12.71 -13.18
N ALA A 187 -3.36 -11.39 -13.04
CA ALA A 187 -4.14 -10.59 -12.10
C ALA A 187 -5.57 -10.34 -12.59
N SER A 188 -6.52 -10.32 -11.66
CA SER A 188 -7.91 -9.91 -11.95
C SER A 188 -8.09 -8.39 -12.00
N ALA A 189 -7.17 -7.63 -11.39
CA ALA A 189 -7.09 -6.18 -11.46
C ALA A 189 -5.70 -5.69 -11.03
N LEU A 190 -5.27 -4.58 -11.61
CA LEU A 190 -4.13 -3.76 -11.16
C LEU A 190 -4.66 -2.52 -10.41
N VAL A 191 -4.29 -2.35 -9.15
CA VAL A 191 -4.77 -1.26 -8.29
C VAL A 191 -3.68 -0.21 -8.06
N LEU A 192 -3.96 1.05 -8.39
CA LEU A 192 -3.03 2.17 -8.36
C LEU A 192 -3.60 3.36 -7.58
N THR A 193 -2.73 4.25 -7.15
CA THR A 193 -3.10 5.53 -6.52
C THR A 193 -2.47 6.70 -7.25
N ALA A 194 -3.14 7.86 -7.28
CA ALA A 194 -2.60 9.10 -7.84
C ALA A 194 -1.32 9.56 -7.12
N TYR A 195 -1.07 9.12 -5.89
CA TYR A 195 0.20 9.45 -5.21
C TYR A 195 1.44 8.88 -5.91
N LEU A 196 1.30 7.86 -6.78
CA LEU A 196 2.42 7.26 -7.50
C LEU A 196 3.09 8.23 -8.49
N VAL A 197 2.39 9.29 -8.91
CA VAL A 197 2.98 10.36 -9.75
C VAL A 197 3.58 11.50 -8.93
N ARG A 198 3.39 11.50 -7.60
CA ARG A 198 3.95 12.51 -6.68
C ARG A 198 5.32 12.05 -6.17
N CYS A 199 6.35 12.27 -6.97
CA CYS A 199 7.74 11.93 -6.64
C CYS A 199 8.70 13.07 -7.01
N LYS A 200 9.95 13.00 -6.56
CA LYS A 200 10.99 13.97 -7.01
C LYS A 200 11.30 13.70 -8.50
N PRO A 201 11.66 14.73 -9.29
CA PRO A 201 12.06 14.53 -10.68
C PRO A 201 13.22 13.53 -10.79
N GLY A 202 13.09 12.56 -11.69
CA GLY A 202 14.09 11.51 -11.91
C GLY A 202 13.92 10.25 -11.06
N GLU A 203 12.98 10.21 -10.12
CA GLU A 203 12.65 8.97 -9.41
C GLU A 203 11.86 8.00 -10.33
N PRO A 204 12.13 6.68 -10.29
CA PRO A 204 11.63 5.73 -11.29
C PRO A 204 10.19 5.23 -11.07
N MET A 205 9.54 5.57 -9.94
CA MET A 205 8.17 5.10 -9.62
C MET A 205 7.13 5.33 -10.73
N PRO A 206 7.07 6.51 -11.39
CA PRO A 206 6.12 6.72 -12.49
C PRO A 206 6.39 5.79 -13.67
N ASP A 207 7.66 5.55 -14.01
CA ASP A 207 8.03 4.65 -15.11
C ASP A 207 7.66 3.20 -14.79
N ALA A 208 7.87 2.76 -13.56
CA ALA A 208 7.46 1.44 -13.09
C ALA A 208 5.94 1.27 -13.11
N THR A 209 5.22 2.33 -12.73
CA THR A 209 3.75 2.37 -12.80
C THR A 209 3.28 2.23 -14.24
N MET A 210 3.90 2.94 -15.18
CA MET A 210 3.57 2.86 -16.60
C MET A 210 3.91 1.50 -17.21
N GLN A 211 5.01 0.86 -16.77
CA GLN A 211 5.36 -0.50 -17.18
C GLN A 211 4.29 -1.51 -16.76
N ALA A 212 3.79 -1.42 -15.52
CA ALA A 212 2.71 -2.28 -15.05
C ALA A 212 1.40 -2.03 -15.80
N ILE A 213 1.08 -0.78 -16.13
CA ILE A 213 -0.08 -0.44 -16.99
C ILE A 213 0.08 -1.05 -18.38
N SER A 214 1.29 -1.05 -18.94
CA SER A 214 1.59 -1.66 -20.24
C SER A 214 1.33 -3.17 -20.23
N TYR A 215 1.80 -3.87 -19.20
CA TYR A 215 1.49 -5.29 -19.00
C TYR A 215 0.00 -5.53 -18.77
N ALA A 216 -0.65 -4.72 -17.94
CA ALA A 216 -2.09 -4.83 -17.69
C ALA A 216 -2.89 -4.71 -18.99
N LYS A 217 -2.57 -3.74 -19.84
CA LYS A 217 -3.19 -3.58 -21.17
C LYS A 217 -2.91 -4.78 -22.08
N LYS A 218 -1.68 -5.30 -22.10
CA LYS A 218 -1.28 -6.46 -22.90
C LYS A 218 -2.13 -7.70 -22.59
N TYR A 219 -2.47 -7.92 -21.33
CA TYR A 219 -3.22 -9.09 -20.86
C TYR A 219 -4.69 -8.81 -20.52
N ASN A 220 -5.20 -7.63 -20.93
CA ASN A 220 -6.59 -7.20 -20.68
C ASN A 220 -6.99 -7.20 -19.19
N VAL A 221 -6.04 -6.82 -18.33
CA VAL A 221 -6.24 -6.65 -16.89
C VAL A 221 -6.78 -5.25 -16.61
N PRO A 222 -7.93 -5.12 -15.91
CA PRO A 222 -8.48 -3.82 -15.55
C PRO A 222 -7.53 -3.01 -14.66
N VAL A 223 -7.37 -1.73 -14.98
CA VAL A 223 -6.62 -0.77 -14.15
C VAL A 223 -7.60 0.01 -13.28
N VAL A 224 -7.40 -0.03 -11.97
CA VAL A 224 -8.18 0.67 -10.95
C VAL A 224 -7.33 1.81 -10.40
N MET A 225 -7.89 3.01 -10.27
CA MET A 225 -7.19 4.17 -9.73
C MET A 225 -7.98 4.83 -8.60
N THR A 226 -7.32 5.06 -7.47
CA THR A 226 -7.78 5.92 -6.38
C THR A 226 -6.98 7.22 -6.34
N LEU A 227 -7.57 8.27 -5.78
CA LEU A 227 -7.31 9.64 -6.23
C LEU A 227 -6.40 10.50 -5.31
N GLY A 228 -6.17 10.12 -4.05
CA GLY A 228 -5.13 10.75 -3.22
C GLY A 228 -5.30 12.26 -2.92
N THR A 229 -6.43 12.64 -2.32
CA THR A 229 -6.87 14.04 -2.01
C THR A 229 -7.23 14.91 -3.21
N LYS A 230 -8.13 15.88 -3.00
CA LYS A 230 -8.52 16.85 -4.04
C LYS A 230 -7.35 17.71 -4.56
N TYR A 231 -6.29 17.89 -3.78
CA TYR A 231 -5.19 18.81 -4.11
C TYR A 231 -4.10 18.18 -4.99
N VAL A 232 -4.06 16.84 -5.09
CA VAL A 232 -3.10 16.15 -5.98
C VAL A 232 -3.60 16.09 -7.42
N ILE A 233 -4.90 16.30 -7.63
CA ILE A 233 -5.58 16.10 -8.92
C ILE A 233 -6.01 17.43 -9.55
N ALA A 234 -6.25 18.45 -8.72
CA ALA A 234 -6.78 19.74 -9.13
C ALA A 234 -5.76 20.59 -9.90
#